data_AF-A0A496YY38-F1
#
_entry.id   AF-A0A496YY38-F1
#
_cell.length_a   1.000
_cell.length_b   1.000
_cell.length_c   1.000
_cell.angle_alpha   90.00
_cell.angle_beta   90.00
_cell.angle_gamma   90.00
#
_symmetry.space_group_name_H-M   'P 1'
#
loop_
_entity.id
_entity.type
_entity.pdbx_description
1 polymer ?
#
loop_
_entity_poly.entity_id
_entity_poly.type
_entity_poly.pdbx_seq_one_letter_code
_entity_poly.pdbx_strand_id
1 'polypeptide(L)'
;MLECVLFYLAEYPQQRINYAKAQMVLGARDRRTIREHILEGRKIIEKTNLELTRVLTELPGFGRLPEQKPGTELYEALIDTVNELGGAVRRMDGAVRSEMPVIGYVHSSYVFHRARNPLKNPLNRVISNLPFFDTS
;
A
#
# COMPACT_ATOMS: atom_id res chain seq x y z
N MET A 1 12.38 -1.53 8.00
CA MET A 1 11.94 -0.26 8.63
C MET A 1 10.67 0.28 7.99
N LEU A 2 10.60 0.53 6.68
CA LEU A 2 9.36 0.99 6.04
C LEU A 2 8.18 0.04 6.26
N GLU A 3 8.39 -1.27 6.11
CA GLU A 3 7.35 -2.27 6.34
C GLU A 3 6.72 -2.17 7.75
N CYS A 4 7.55 -1.98 8.78
CA CYS A 4 7.08 -1.75 10.16
C CYS A 4 6.29 -0.44 10.29
N VAL A 5 6.68 0.61 9.57
CA VAL A 5 5.95 1.89 9.52
C VAL A 5 4.59 1.71 8.86
N LEU A 6 4.52 0.98 7.75
CA LEU A 6 3.27 0.69 7.04
C LEU A 6 2.36 -0.21 7.88
N PHE A 7 2.91 -1.23 8.54
CA PHE A 7 2.18 -2.05 9.49
C PHE A 7 1.58 -1.22 10.62
N TYR A 8 2.39 -0.34 11.23
CA TYR A 8 1.91 0.59 12.26
C TYR A 8 0.79 1.50 11.73
N LEU A 9 0.92 2.05 10.53
CA LEU A 9 -0.09 2.92 9.91
C LEU A 9 -1.38 2.17 9.55
N ALA A 10 -1.28 0.88 9.24
CA ALA A 10 -2.44 0.03 8.99
C ALA A 10 -3.22 -0.27 10.29
N GLU A 11 -2.50 -0.51 11.40
CA GLU A 11 -3.09 -0.80 12.71
C GLU A 11 -3.61 0.48 13.41
N TYR A 12 -2.94 1.61 13.19
CA TYR A 12 -3.27 2.91 13.77
C TYR A 12 -3.43 3.97 12.65
N PRO A 13 -4.55 3.91 11.89
CA PRO A 13 -4.76 4.75 10.71
C PRO A 13 -4.98 6.24 11.05
N GLN A 14 -5.24 6.55 12.32
CA GLN A 14 -5.58 7.92 12.73
C GLN A 14 -4.41 8.89 12.52
N GLN A 15 -4.73 10.17 12.28
CA GLN A 15 -3.69 11.20 12.14
C GLN A 15 -2.83 11.39 13.39
N ARG A 16 -3.30 11.06 14.59
CA ARG A 16 -2.52 11.20 15.82
C ARG A 16 -1.58 10.00 16.04
N ILE A 17 -0.30 10.28 16.29
CA ILE A 17 0.70 9.24 16.56
C ILE A 17 0.57 8.70 18.00
N ASN A 18 0.37 7.40 18.15
CA ASN A 18 0.52 6.68 19.39
C ASN A 18 2.00 6.27 19.58
N TYR A 19 2.78 7.16 20.22
CA TYR A 19 4.22 6.94 20.40
C TYR A 19 4.58 5.68 21.18
N ALA A 20 3.73 5.25 22.13
CA ALA A 20 3.99 4.03 22.91
C ALA A 20 3.92 2.78 22.02
N LYS A 21 2.91 2.70 21.16
CA LYS A 21 2.76 1.61 20.19
C LYS A 21 3.77 1.70 19.05
N ALA A 22 4.00 2.92 18.54
CA ALA A 22 4.99 3.16 17.50
C ALA A 22 6.41 2.75 17.95
N GLN A 23 6.78 3.03 19.19
CA GLN A 23 8.08 2.61 19.74
C GLN A 23 8.23 1.08 19.76
N MET A 24 7.16 0.34 20.09
CA MET A 24 7.17 -1.13 20.08
C MET A 24 7.30 -1.68 18.65
N VAL A 25 6.52 -1.14 17.70
CA VAL A 25 6.45 -1.66 16.32
C VAL A 25 7.67 -1.25 15.49
N LEU A 26 8.14 -0.01 15.63
CA LEU A 26 9.26 0.52 14.84
C LEU A 26 10.63 0.17 15.46
N GLY A 27 10.68 -0.23 16.74
CA GLY A 27 11.93 -0.50 17.48
C GLY A 27 12.78 0.75 17.75
N ALA A 28 12.26 1.95 17.47
CA ALA A 28 12.93 3.23 17.70
C ALA A 28 12.53 3.83 19.05
N ARG A 29 13.49 4.34 19.82
CA ARG A 29 13.23 4.99 21.13
C ARG A 29 12.99 6.50 21.02
N ASP A 30 13.59 7.14 20.03
CA ASP A 30 13.48 8.59 19.86
C ASP A 30 12.15 8.98 19.21
N ARG A 31 11.39 9.87 19.87
CA ARG A 31 10.10 10.35 19.37
C ARG A 31 10.25 11.14 18.07
N ARG A 32 11.35 11.88 17.89
CA ARG A 32 11.58 12.64 16.67
C ARG A 32 11.77 11.69 15.49
N THR A 33 12.64 10.69 15.60
CA THR A 33 12.82 9.65 14.57
C THR A 33 11.52 8.92 14.25
N ILE A 34 10.74 8.50 15.27
CA ILE A 34 9.43 7.87 15.07
C ILE A 34 8.51 8.77 14.24
N ARG A 35 8.42 10.05 14.62
CA ARG A 35 7.58 11.03 13.94
C ARG A 35 8.00 11.20 12.48
N GLU A 36 9.30 11.36 12.21
CA GLU A 36 9.84 11.51 10.87
C GLU A 36 9.48 10.31 9.99
N HIS A 37 9.67 9.08 10.48
CA HIS A 37 9.32 7.87 9.73
C HIS A 37 7.81 7.74 9.46
N ILE A 38 6.97 8.00 10.45
CA ILE A 38 5.51 7.92 10.29
C ILE A 38 5.01 8.97 9.30
N LEU A 39 5.53 10.20 9.37
CA LEU A 39 5.17 11.26 8.41
C LEU A 39 5.60 10.88 7.00
N GLU A 40 6.78 10.29 6.83
CA GLU A 40 7.24 9.83 5.52
C GLU A 40 6.37 8.68 4.99
N GLY A 41 5.97 7.73 5.84
CA GLY A 41 5.02 6.67 5.49
C GLY A 41 3.69 7.23 5.00
N ARG A 42 3.17 8.28 5.64
CA ARG A 42 1.92 8.94 5.22
C ARG A 42 2.03 9.62 3.86
N LYS A 43 3.15 10.31 3.59
CA LYS A 43 3.38 10.91 2.27
C LYS A 43 3.41 9.84 1.17
N ILE A 44 3.97 8.67 1.46
CA ILE A 44 3.98 7.55 0.50
C ILE A 44 2.55 7.06 0.24
N ILE A 45 1.72 6.90 1.28
CA ILE A 45 0.30 6.53 1.14
C ILE A 45 -0.45 7.58 0.30
N GLU A 46 -0.30 8.85 0.63
CA GLU A 46 -0.95 9.96 -0.07
C GLU A 46 -0.55 10.01 -1.55
N LYS A 47 0.76 9.92 -1.85
CA LYS A 47 1.26 9.84 -3.22
C LYS A 47 0.70 8.61 -3.95
N THR A 48 0.68 7.46 -3.29
CA THR A 48 0.16 6.22 -3.87
C THR A 48 -1.33 6.33 -4.19
N ASN A 49 -2.13 6.95 -3.31
CA ASN A 49 -3.54 7.24 -3.58
C ASN A 49 -3.71 8.09 -4.82
N LEU A 50 -2.94 9.18 -4.94
CA LEU A 50 -3.02 10.06 -6.11
C LEU A 50 -2.66 9.31 -7.40
N GLU A 51 -1.60 8.50 -7.39
CA GLU A 51 -1.18 7.70 -8.54
C GLU A 51 -2.27 6.67 -8.94
N LEU A 52 -2.85 5.96 -7.97
CA LEU A 52 -3.92 4.99 -8.21
C LEU A 52 -5.21 5.64 -8.73
N THR A 53 -5.57 6.79 -8.16
CA THR A 53 -6.72 7.60 -8.58
C THR A 53 -6.56 8.01 -10.04
N ARG A 54 -5.36 8.44 -10.44
CA ARG A 54 -5.05 8.77 -11.83
C ARG A 54 -5.23 7.57 -12.75
N VAL A 55 -4.72 6.39 -12.38
CA VAL A 55 -4.92 5.16 -13.15
C VAL A 55 -6.41 4.86 -13.33
N LEU A 56 -7.24 5.00 -12.28
CA LEU A 56 -8.68 4.82 -12.38
C LEU A 56 -9.35 5.81 -13.34
N THR A 57 -8.89 7.06 -13.39
CA THR A 57 -9.42 8.06 -14.35
C THR A 57 -9.08 7.72 -15.80
N GLU A 58 -7.98 7.01 -16.04
CA GLU A 58 -7.55 6.58 -17.38
C GLU A 58 -8.29 5.31 -17.86
N LEU A 59 -9.13 4.69 -17.03
CA LEU A 59 -9.89 3.47 -17.32
C LEU A 59 -11.42 3.73 -17.38
N PRO A 60 -11.90 4.58 -18.30
CA PRO A 60 -13.32 4.91 -18.40
C PRO A 60 -14.16 3.66 -18.68
N GLY A 61 -15.27 3.51 -17.95
CA GLY A 61 -16.19 2.37 -18.07
C GLY A 61 -15.81 1.14 -17.23
N PHE A 62 -14.54 1.02 -16.83
CA PHE A 62 -14.04 -0.09 -16.01
C PHE A 62 -13.75 0.29 -14.58
N GLY A 63 -13.49 1.57 -14.26
CA GLY A 63 -13.27 2.04 -12.89
C GLY A 63 -14.19 3.19 -12.52
N ARG A 64 -14.34 3.43 -11.22
CA ARG A 64 -14.94 4.64 -10.63
C ARG A 64 -13.93 5.28 -9.69
N LEU A 65 -14.08 6.57 -9.45
CA LEU A 65 -13.35 7.23 -8.38
C LEU A 65 -14.08 6.96 -7.05
N PRO A 66 -13.40 6.42 -6.02
CA PRO A 66 -14.01 6.26 -4.71
C PRO A 66 -14.44 7.60 -4.14
N GLU A 67 -15.65 7.68 -3.59
CA GLU A 67 -16.11 8.86 -2.87
C GLU A 67 -15.37 8.96 -1.53
N GLN A 68 -14.61 10.04 -1.34
CA GLN A 68 -13.97 10.32 -0.06
C GLN A 68 -14.92 11.11 0.83
N LYS A 69 -15.36 10.50 1.93
CA LYS A 69 -16.20 11.18 2.91
C LYS A 69 -15.36 12.18 3.71
N PRO A 70 -15.94 13.30 4.17
CA PRO A 70 -15.25 14.19 5.10
C PRO A 70 -14.78 13.41 6.33
N GLY A 71 -13.48 13.48 6.63
CA GLY A 71 -12.88 12.78 7.77
C GLY A 71 -12.36 11.37 7.50
N THR A 72 -12.41 10.87 6.25
CA THR A 72 -11.76 9.60 5.90
C THR A 72 -10.25 9.67 6.12
N GLU A 73 -9.70 8.67 6.82
CA GLU A 73 -8.25 8.60 7.08
C GLU A 73 -7.47 8.18 5.83
N LEU A 74 -6.21 8.60 5.71
CA LEU A 74 -5.40 8.39 4.50
C LEU A 74 -5.29 6.91 4.09
N TYR A 75 -5.14 6.02 5.08
CA TYR A 75 -5.01 4.59 4.84
C TYR A 75 -6.35 3.96 4.42
N GLU A 76 -7.47 4.44 4.96
CA GLU A 76 -8.81 3.99 4.54
C GLU A 76 -9.09 4.38 3.09
N ALA A 77 -8.77 5.64 2.72
CA ALA A 77 -8.87 6.09 1.33
C ALA A 77 -8.03 5.24 0.37
N LEU A 78 -6.85 4.77 0.81
CA LEU A 78 -6.02 3.85 0.03
C LEU A 78 -6.69 2.50 -0.16
N ILE A 79 -7.26 1.92 0.90
CA ILE A 79 -7.96 0.64 0.82
C ILE A 79 -9.10 0.74 -0.21
N ASP A 80 -9.91 1.79 -0.14
CA ASP A 80 -11.03 2.00 -1.06
C ASP A 80 -10.56 2.10 -2.52
N THR A 81 -9.47 2.83 -2.74
CA THR A 81 -8.89 3.02 -4.08
C THR A 81 -8.31 1.72 -4.64
N VAL A 82 -7.62 0.93 -3.80
CA VAL A 82 -7.09 -0.39 -4.18
C VAL A 82 -8.21 -1.38 -4.47
N ASN A 83 -9.27 -1.39 -3.67
CA ASN A 83 -10.43 -2.25 -3.86
C ASN A 83 -11.13 -1.95 -5.20
N GLU A 84 -11.31 -0.67 -5.51
CA GLU A 84 -11.93 -0.25 -6.76
C GLU A 84 -11.04 -0.58 -7.97
N LEU A 85 -9.72 -0.41 -7.88
CA LEU A 85 -8.80 -0.86 -8.92
C LEU A 85 -8.87 -2.37 -9.12
N GLY A 86 -8.93 -3.16 -8.03
CA GLY A 86 -9.14 -4.60 -8.11
C GLY A 86 -10.46 -4.96 -8.79
N GLY A 87 -11.54 -4.23 -8.48
CA GLY A 87 -12.84 -4.36 -9.14
C GLY A 87 -12.80 -3.97 -10.63
N ALA A 88 -12.01 -2.95 -10.99
CA ALA A 88 -11.81 -2.54 -12.37
C ALA A 88 -11.06 -3.60 -13.18
N VAL A 89 -9.99 -4.17 -12.61
CA VAL A 89 -9.25 -5.28 -13.22
C VAL A 89 -10.18 -6.48 -13.44
N ARG A 90 -11.01 -6.85 -12.45
CA ARG A 90 -11.99 -7.94 -12.61
C ARG A 90 -12.97 -7.70 -13.74
N ARG A 91 -13.42 -6.45 -13.93
CA ARG A 91 -14.31 -6.06 -15.04
C ARG A 91 -13.63 -6.13 -16.40
N MET A 92 -12.35 -5.76 -16.49
CA MET A 92 -11.58 -5.82 -17.74
C MET A 92 -11.19 -7.26 -18.14
N ASP A 93 -10.81 -8.09 -17.16
CA ASP A 93 -10.17 -9.40 -17.42
C ASP A 93 -11.16 -10.59 -17.43
N GLY A 94 -12.47 -10.34 -17.27
CA GLY A 94 -13.49 -11.39 -17.41
C GLY A 94 -13.53 -12.45 -16.29
N ALA A 95 -12.78 -12.24 -15.20
CA ALA A 95 -12.73 -12.96 -13.91
C ALA A 95 -11.42 -13.68 -13.57
N VAL A 96 -11.14 -13.62 -12.26
CA VAL A 96 -10.16 -14.37 -11.44
C VAL A 96 -8.73 -13.82 -11.39
N ARG A 97 -8.44 -13.05 -10.33
CA ARG A 97 -7.10 -12.96 -9.73
C ARG A 97 -7.12 -12.86 -8.21
N SER A 98 -6.08 -13.47 -7.62
CA SER A 98 -5.72 -13.55 -6.20
C SER A 98 -5.89 -12.24 -5.45
N GLU A 99 -6.49 -12.30 -4.26
CA GLU A 99 -6.47 -11.19 -3.30
C GLU A 99 -5.01 -10.83 -2.99
N MET A 100 -4.64 -9.58 -3.25
CA MET A 100 -3.32 -9.05 -2.92
C MET A 100 -3.46 -8.10 -1.72
N PRO A 101 -2.68 -8.28 -0.65
CA PRO A 101 -2.79 -7.44 0.54
C PRO A 101 -2.31 -6.01 0.26
N VAL A 102 -3.07 -5.03 0.78
CA VAL A 102 -2.85 -3.57 0.57
C VAL A 102 -1.43 -3.11 0.95
N ILE A 103 -0.87 -3.66 2.02
CA ILE A 103 0.50 -3.35 2.48
C ILE A 103 1.55 -3.71 1.42
N GLY A 104 1.32 -4.79 0.66
CA GLY A 104 2.22 -5.23 -0.42
C GLY A 104 2.30 -4.22 -1.57
N TYR A 105 1.23 -3.48 -1.85
CA TYR A 105 1.19 -2.48 -2.91
C TYR A 105 2.03 -1.24 -2.57
N VAL A 106 1.86 -0.69 -1.36
CA VAL A 106 2.60 0.49 -0.89
C VAL A 106 4.10 0.20 -0.78
N HIS A 107 4.45 -1.00 -0.31
CA HIS A 107 5.85 -1.42 -0.28
C HIS A 107 6.44 -1.51 -1.70
N SER A 108 5.70 -2.09 -2.65
CA SER A 108 6.16 -2.22 -4.03
C SER A 108 6.33 -0.86 -4.72
N SER A 109 5.40 0.09 -4.53
CA SER A 109 5.52 1.44 -5.11
C SER A 109 6.72 2.19 -4.54
N TYR A 110 6.97 2.06 -3.24
CA TYR A 110 8.13 2.67 -2.59
C TYR A 110 9.45 2.11 -3.13
N VAL A 111 9.58 0.78 -3.21
CA VAL A 111 10.80 0.14 -3.72
C VAL A 111 11.03 0.54 -5.18
N PHE A 112 9.96 0.62 -5.98
CA PHE A 112 10.03 1.08 -7.37
C PHE A 112 10.55 2.52 -7.49
N HIS A 113 9.97 3.47 -6.76
CA HIS A 113 10.38 4.88 -6.82
C HIS A 113 11.77 5.15 -6.21
N ARG A 114 12.20 4.36 -5.23
CA ARG A 114 13.51 4.52 -4.56
C ARG A 114 14.65 3.79 -5.28
N ALA A 115 14.34 2.90 -6.22
CA ALA A 115 15.37 2.20 -6.98
C ALA A 115 16.13 3.19 -7.89
N ARG A 116 17.45 3.28 -7.71
CA ARG A 116 18.34 4.11 -8.56
C ARG A 116 18.43 3.62 -10.01
N ASN A 117 18.07 2.36 -10.24
CA ASN A 117 17.92 1.76 -11.56
C ASN A 117 16.44 1.37 -11.71
N PRO A 118 15.83 1.49 -12.91
CA PRO A 118 14.50 0.97 -13.13
C PRO A 118 14.50 -0.51 -12.77
N LEU A 119 13.62 -0.91 -11.86
CA LEU A 119 13.39 -2.33 -11.59
C LEU A 119 12.99 -2.94 -12.92
N LYS A 120 13.91 -3.70 -13.54
CA LYS A 120 13.56 -4.57 -14.66
C LYS A 120 12.48 -5.49 -14.12
N ASN A 121 11.24 -5.30 -14.55
CA ASN A 121 10.19 -6.30 -14.33
C ASN A 121 10.77 -7.61 -14.86
N PRO A 122 11.11 -8.59 -14.00
CA PRO A 122 11.54 -9.86 -14.53
C PRO A 122 10.32 -10.43 -15.24
N LEU A 123 10.41 -10.55 -16.56
CA LEU A 123 9.45 -11.25 -17.43
C LEU A 123 9.17 -12.70 -16.96
N ASN A 124 9.87 -13.18 -15.93
CA ASN A 124 9.71 -14.48 -15.28
C ASN A 124 8.73 -14.48 -14.08
N ARG A 125 7.86 -13.48 -13.89
CA ARG A 125 6.70 -13.61 -12.98
C ARG A 125 5.52 -14.37 -13.61
N VAL A 126 5.82 -15.32 -14.50
CA VAL A 126 5.05 -16.56 -14.59
C VAL A 126 5.25 -17.27 -13.25
N ILE A 127 4.24 -17.11 -12.39
CA ILE A 127 3.79 -18.04 -11.34
C ILE A 127 4.82 -19.14 -11.01
N SER A 128 5.62 -18.94 -9.97
CA SER A 128 6.12 -20.04 -9.15
C SER A 128 5.51 -19.88 -7.77
N ASN A 129 4.35 -20.53 -7.59
CA ASN A 129 3.95 -21.01 -6.28
C ASN A 129 5.14 -21.81 -5.73
N LEU A 130 5.84 -21.24 -4.75
CA LEU A 130 6.73 -21.99 -3.87
C LEU A 130 5.87 -22.44 -2.69
N PRO A 131 5.34 -23.68 -2.68
CA PRO A 131 4.83 -24.25 -1.45
C PRO A 131 6.04 -24.53 -0.56
N PHE A 132 6.20 -23.74 0.50
CA PHE A 132 6.99 -24.18 1.64
C PHE A 132 6.20 -25.29 2.32
N PHE A 133 6.48 -26.54 1.95
CA PHE A 133 6.16 -27.68 2.79
C PHE A 133 7.22 -27.73 3.89
N ASP A 134 6.86 -27.20 5.05
CA ASP A 134 7.58 -27.44 6.30
C ASP A 134 7.18 -28.84 6.80
N THR A 135 8.02 -29.83 6.52
CA THR A 135 8.02 -31.09 7.26
C THR A 135 9.19 -31.05 8.22
N SER A 136 8.89 -30.87 9.50
CA SER A 136 9.66 -31.39 10.63
C SER A 136 8.72 -32.13 11.57
#